data_AF-A0A5N8YHM7-F1
#
_entry.id   AF-A0A5N8YHM7-F1
#
_cell.length_a   1.000
_cell.length_b   1.000
_cell.length_c   1.000
_cell.angle_alpha   90.00
_cell.angle_beta   90.00
_cell.angle_gamma   90.00
#
_symmetry.space_group_name_H-M   'P 1'
#
loop_
_entity.id
_entity.type
_entity.pdbx_description
1 polymer ?
#
loop_
_entity_poly.entity_id
_entity_poly.type
_entity_poly.pdbx_seq_one_letter_code
_entity_poly.pdbx_strand_id
1 'polypeptide(L)'
;MEDFKVIALLLTIFLPAGAGTLLIFFPKNWGSQIKWFSAVISGVTLALTLYIFSLYDYEKGGFQFESSSNWLTQPININFSLGIDGISTAMLLLTGIVMFSGVLLTWNLERRVKE
;
A
#
# COMPACT_ATOMS: atom_id res chain seq x y z
N MET A 1 10.58 10.37 14.70
CA MET A 1 9.50 9.35 14.78
C MET A 1 8.35 9.67 13.82
N GLU A 2 7.99 10.94 13.62
CA GLU A 2 6.94 11.33 12.65
C GLU A 2 7.31 10.99 11.21
N ASP A 3 8.58 11.16 10.82
CA ASP A 3 9.07 10.76 9.48
C ASP A 3 8.81 9.28 9.18
N PHE A 4 8.95 8.41 10.19
CA PHE A 4 8.73 6.98 10.01
C PHE A 4 7.26 6.67 9.70
N LYS A 5 6.31 7.44 10.27
CA LYS A 5 4.88 7.26 10.01
C LYS A 5 4.51 7.68 8.58
N VAL A 6 5.10 8.80 8.12
CA VAL A 6 4.97 9.26 6.73
C VAL A 6 5.58 8.24 5.75
N ILE A 7 6.76 7.70 6.08
CA ILE A 7 7.40 6.65 5.26
C ILE A 7 6.51 5.40 5.22
N ALA A 8 5.95 4.96 6.35
CA ALA A 8 5.05 3.82 6.38
C ALA A 8 3.83 4.05 5.46
N LEU A 9 3.24 5.25 5.47
CA LEU A 9 2.14 5.61 4.60
C LEU A 9 2.55 5.58 3.12
N LEU A 10 3.71 6.15 2.76
CA LEU A 10 4.24 6.07 1.39
C LEU A 10 4.47 4.62 0.96
N LEU A 11 4.99 3.77 1.85
CA LEU A 11 5.20 2.35 1.56
C LEU A 11 3.89 1.63 1.25
N THR A 12 2.77 1.97 1.89
CA THR A 12 1.47 1.35 1.53
C THR A 12 1.04 1.62 0.08
N ILE A 13 1.54 2.69 -0.54
CA ILE A 13 1.27 3.04 -1.94
C ILE A 13 2.31 2.42 -2.86
N PHE A 14 3.60 2.67 -2.59
CA PHE A 14 4.68 2.30 -3.49
C PHE A 14 5.05 0.82 -3.44
N LEU A 15 4.87 0.13 -2.32
CA LEU A 15 5.20 -1.28 -2.18
C LEU A 15 4.34 -2.18 -3.10
N PRO A 16 2.99 -2.12 -3.07
CA PRO A 16 2.17 -2.92 -3.99
C PRO A 16 2.34 -2.49 -5.46
N ALA A 17 2.47 -1.18 -5.73
CA ALA A 17 2.68 -0.67 -7.09
C ALA A 17 4.02 -1.13 -7.69
N GLY A 18 5.10 -1.07 -6.89
CA GLY A 18 6.43 -1.52 -7.27
C GLY A 18 6.46 -3.04 -7.44
N ALA A 19 5.84 -3.80 -6.54
CA ALA A 19 5.73 -5.24 -6.66
C ALA A 19 4.99 -5.69 -7.93
N GLY A 20 3.87 -5.04 -8.27
CA GLY A 20 3.15 -5.29 -9.52
C GLY A 20 4.01 -5.03 -10.75
N THR A 21 4.82 -3.97 -10.72
CA THR A 21 5.77 -3.65 -11.80
C THR A 21 6.89 -4.69 -11.89
N LEU A 22 7.43 -5.14 -10.76
CA LEU A 22 8.49 -6.15 -10.70
C LEU A 22 8.03 -7.51 -11.25
N LEU A 23 6.76 -7.87 -11.05
CA LEU A 23 6.17 -9.11 -11.58
C LEU A 23 6.22 -9.20 -13.11
N ILE A 24 6.30 -8.08 -13.82
CA ILE A 24 6.45 -8.05 -15.29
C ILE A 24 7.75 -8.76 -15.71
N PHE A 25 8.82 -8.63 -14.93
CA PHE A 25 10.12 -9.23 -15.23
C PHE A 25 10.24 -10.70 -14.84
N PHE A 26 9.30 -11.25 -14.06
CA PHE A 26 9.34 -12.66 -13.70
C PHE A 26 9.05 -13.53 -14.93
N PRO A 27 9.66 -14.72 -15.08
CA PRO A 27 9.28 -15.69 -16.11
C PRO A 27 7.86 -16.27 -15.90
N LYS A 28 7.16 -16.65 -16.98
CA LYS A 28 5.78 -17.21 -16.88
C LYS A 28 5.73 -18.60 -16.22
N ASN A 29 6.83 -19.34 -16.25
CA ASN A 29 6.97 -20.68 -15.68
C ASN A 29 7.20 -20.67 -14.15
N TRP A 30 7.35 -19.50 -13.52
CA TRP A 30 7.59 -19.33 -12.08
C TRP A 30 6.29 -19.16 -11.28
N GLY A 31 5.28 -19.98 -11.59
CA GLY A 31 3.94 -19.82 -11.00
C GLY A 31 3.94 -19.88 -9.46
N SER A 32 4.75 -20.74 -8.86
CA SER A 32 4.85 -20.85 -7.40
C SER A 32 5.55 -19.64 -6.77
N GLN A 33 6.62 -19.15 -7.38
CA GLN A 33 7.39 -18.01 -6.89
C GLN A 33 6.59 -16.72 -7.00
N ILE A 34 5.82 -16.54 -8.08
CA ILE A 34 4.90 -15.40 -8.24
C ILE A 34 3.86 -15.39 -7.11
N LYS A 35 3.25 -16.55 -6.81
CA LYS A 35 2.24 -16.67 -5.73
C LYS A 35 2.82 -16.31 -4.37
N TRP A 36 3.99 -16.87 -4.02
CA TRP A 36 4.67 -16.56 -2.76
C TRP A 36 5.11 -15.11 -2.68
N PHE A 37 5.66 -14.55 -3.76
CA PHE A 37 6.06 -13.14 -3.83
C PHE A 37 4.86 -12.22 -3.60
N SER A 38 3.75 -12.43 -4.31
CA SER A 38 2.52 -11.65 -4.14
C SER A 38 1.96 -11.77 -2.72
N ALA A 39 2.03 -12.96 -2.10
CA ALA A 39 1.53 -13.17 -0.74
C ALA A 39 2.38 -12.49 0.33
N VAL A 40 3.71 -12.50 0.16
CA VAL A 40 4.62 -11.77 1.06
C VAL A 40 4.38 -10.27 0.94
N ILE A 41 4.31 -9.74 -0.29
CA ILE A 41 4.06 -8.31 -0.50
C ILE A 41 2.71 -7.89 0.08
N SER A 42 1.63 -8.62 -0.21
CA SER A 42 0.30 -8.27 0.32
C SER A 42 0.23 -8.42 1.84
N GLY A 43 0.93 -9.39 2.42
CA GLY A 43 1.07 -9.56 3.87
C GLY A 43 1.82 -8.39 4.52
N VAL A 44 2.93 -7.93 3.92
CA VAL A 44 3.66 -6.74 4.38
C VAL A 44 2.79 -5.50 4.28
N THR A 45 2.06 -5.32 3.17
CA THR A 45 1.11 -4.20 3.02
C THR A 45 0.05 -4.23 4.11
N LEU A 46 -0.56 -5.39 4.40
CA LEU A 46 -1.54 -5.53 5.47
C LEU A 46 -0.94 -5.21 6.86
N ALA A 47 0.28 -5.65 7.14
CA ALA A 47 0.97 -5.32 8.38
C ALA A 47 1.20 -3.81 8.52
N LEU A 48 1.57 -3.12 7.43
CA LEU A 48 1.74 -1.66 7.41
C LEU A 48 0.41 -0.94 7.65
N THR A 49 -0.69 -1.38 7.01
CA THR A 49 -2.00 -0.74 7.23
C THR A 49 -2.52 -0.94 8.64
N LEU A 50 -2.30 -2.12 9.25
CA LEU A 50 -2.61 -2.38 10.67
C LEU A 50 -1.77 -1.51 11.61
N TYR A 51 -0.49 -1.34 11.32
CA TYR A 51 0.41 -0.48 12.09
C TYR A 51 -0.06 0.98 12.06
N ILE A 52 -0.40 1.50 10.88
CA ILE A 52 -0.92 2.87 10.70
C ILE A 52 -2.26 3.03 11.44
N PHE A 53 -3.17 2.07 11.30
CA PHE A 53 -4.46 2.08 11.99
C PHE A 53 -4.31 2.15 13.51
N SER A 54 -3.36 1.38 14.07
CA SER A 54 -3.11 1.35 15.52
C SER A 54 -2.45 2.63 16.06
N LEU A 55 -1.82 3.43 15.19
CA LEU A 55 -1.15 4.67 15.57
C LEU A 55 -2.00 5.93 15.39
N TYR A 56 -3.15 5.82 14.73
CA TYR A 56 -4.04 6.94 14.50
C TYR A 56 -4.69 7.39 15.81
N ASP A 57 -4.60 8.68 16.12
CA ASP A 57 -5.18 9.27 17.33
C ASP A 57 -6.62 9.73 17.04
N TYR A 58 -7.60 8.96 17.51
CA TYR A 58 -9.02 9.23 17.29
C TYR A 58 -9.55 10.43 18.08
N GLU A 59 -8.88 10.85 19.15
CA GLU A 59 -9.33 11.99 19.98
C GLU A 59 -8.95 13.32 19.34
N LYS A 60 -7.77 13.40 18.71
CA LYS A 60 -7.34 14.61 18.00
C LYS A 60 -8.13 14.86 16.72
N GLY A 61 -8.54 13.80 16.02
CA GLY A 61 -9.21 13.91 14.73
C GLY A 61 -8.36 14.63 13.67
N GLY A 62 -9.00 15.00 12.56
CA GLY A 62 -8.34 15.71 11.45
C GLY A 62 -7.35 14.85 10.67
N PHE A 63 -6.55 15.52 9.83
CA PHE A 63 -5.45 14.89 9.10
C PHE A 63 -4.25 14.65 10.03
N GLN A 64 -3.65 13.48 9.89
CA GLN A 64 -2.46 13.03 10.60
C GLN A 64 -1.48 12.41 9.59
N PHE A 65 -0.21 12.30 10.00
CA PHE A 65 0.89 11.80 9.15
C PHE A 65 1.00 12.59 7.85
N GLU A 66 0.93 13.92 7.99
CA GLU A 66 0.93 14.84 6.88
C GLU A 66 2.34 15.04 6.29
N SER A 67 2.43 15.02 4.98
CA SER A 67 3.63 15.35 4.22
C SER A 67 3.22 16.07 2.96
N SER A 68 3.68 17.32 2.81
CA SER A 68 3.45 18.11 1.62
C SER A 68 4.76 18.37 0.89
N SER A 69 4.82 17.97 -0.37
CA SER A 69 5.96 18.18 -1.25
C SER A 69 5.52 18.94 -2.49
N ASN A 70 6.29 19.95 -2.90
CA ASN A 70 6.02 20.69 -4.13
C ASN A 70 6.16 19.73 -5.32
N TRP A 71 5.07 19.48 -6.05
CA TRP A 71 5.09 18.60 -7.21
C TRP A 71 5.35 19.39 -8.50
N LEU A 72 4.59 20.47 -8.71
CA LEU A 72 4.74 21.34 -9.87
C LEU A 72 4.53 22.81 -9.49
N THR A 73 5.61 23.55 -9.30
CA THR A 73 5.56 24.92 -8.78
C THR A 73 5.02 25.94 -9.80
N GLN A 74 5.29 25.78 -11.09
CA GLN A 74 4.87 26.73 -12.14
C GLN A 74 4.38 25.99 -13.39
N PRO A 75 3.28 26.42 -14.05
CA PRO A 75 2.48 27.63 -13.78
C PRO A 75 1.34 27.44 -12.75
N ILE A 76 1.10 26.22 -12.27
CA ILE A 76 -0.15 25.85 -11.56
C ILE A 76 0.02 25.55 -10.06
N ASN A 77 1.24 25.67 -9.51
CA ASN A 77 1.57 25.50 -8.10
C ASN A 77 0.86 24.32 -7.39
N ILE A 78 1.02 23.11 -7.94
CA ILE A 78 0.44 21.87 -7.42
C ILE A 78 1.39 21.25 -6.38
N ASN A 79 0.84 20.92 -5.22
CA ASN A 79 1.53 20.22 -4.16
C ASN A 79 1.01 18.78 -4.03
N PHE A 80 1.93 17.84 -3.81
CA PHE A 80 1.62 16.49 -3.39
C PHE A 80 1.51 16.49 -1.87
N SER A 81 0.28 16.65 -1.38
CA SER A 81 -0.05 16.57 0.04
C SER A 81 -0.61 15.19 0.33
N LEU A 82 0.08 14.46 1.19
CA LEU A 82 -0.30 13.15 1.68
C LEU A 82 -0.64 13.27 3.17
N GLY A 83 -1.71 12.62 3.60
CA GLY A 83 -2.13 12.57 4.99
C GLY A 83 -3.33 11.64 5.13
N ILE A 84 -3.64 11.24 6.36
CA ILE A 84 -4.81 10.39 6.65
C ILE A 84 -5.69 11.01 7.72
N ASP A 85 -6.99 10.89 7.52
CA ASP A 85 -8.06 11.18 8.48
C ASP A 85 -8.71 9.87 8.98
N GLY A 86 -9.72 9.98 9.84
CA GLY A 86 -10.37 8.80 10.43
C GLY A 86 -11.03 7.88 9.38
N ILE A 87 -11.57 8.45 8.30
CA ILE A 87 -12.24 7.67 7.24
C ILE A 87 -11.20 6.98 6.36
N SER A 88 -10.20 7.71 5.89
CA SER A 88 -9.12 7.16 5.06
C SER A 88 -8.29 6.12 5.83
N THR A 89 -8.12 6.26 7.14
CA THR A 89 -7.47 5.25 7.98
C THR A 89 -8.25 3.92 7.95
N ALA A 90 -9.58 3.95 8.07
CA ALA A 90 -10.42 2.76 7.96
C ALA A 90 -10.40 2.17 6.54
N MET A 91 -10.45 3.01 5.50
CA MET A 91 -10.37 2.60 4.10
C MET A 91 -9.02 1.98 3.74
N LEU A 92 -7.93 2.51 4.29
CA LEU A 92 -6.58 1.99 4.12
C LEU A 92 -6.46 0.59 4.72
N LEU A 93 -6.98 0.39 5.93
CA LEU A 93 -7.03 -0.93 6.56
C LEU A 93 -7.82 -1.92 5.71
N LEU A 94 -9.03 -1.53 5.28
CA LEU A 94 -9.88 -2.36 4.41
C LEU A 94 -9.14 -2.76 3.13
N THR A 95 -8.44 -1.82 2.49
CA THR A 95 -7.68 -2.07 1.27
C THR A 95 -6.58 -3.12 1.50
N GLY A 96 -5.86 -3.05 2.63
CA GLY A 96 -4.88 -4.06 3.00
C GLY A 96 -5.50 -5.46 3.18
N ILE A 97 -6.65 -5.54 3.86
CA ILE A 97 -7.36 -6.81 4.09
C ILE A 97 -7.83 -7.41 2.77
N VAL A 98 -8.43 -6.60 1.90
CA VAL A 98 -8.93 -7.03 0.58
C VAL A 98 -7.77 -7.48 -0.30
N MET A 99 -6.66 -6.75 -0.31
CA MET A 99 -5.47 -7.11 -1.09
C MET A 99 -4.89 -8.46 -0.63
N PHE A 100 -4.69 -8.64 0.67
CA PHE A 100 -4.17 -9.90 1.22
C PHE A 100 -5.10 -11.08 0.94
N SER A 101 -6.39 -10.91 1.22
CA SER A 101 -7.40 -11.94 0.97
C SER A 101 -7.50 -12.30 -0.51
N GLY A 102 -7.46 -11.30 -1.40
CA GLY A 102 -7.49 -11.51 -2.85
C GLY A 102 -6.33 -12.36 -3.35
N VAL A 103 -5.11 -12.12 -2.84
CA VAL A 103 -3.94 -12.93 -3.20
C VAL A 103 -4.09 -14.39 -2.71
N LEU A 104 -4.62 -14.59 -1.51
CA LEU A 104 -4.85 -15.95 -0.97
C LEU A 104 -5.93 -16.70 -1.75
N LEU A 105 -6.99 -16.03 -2.20
CA LEU A 105 -8.05 -16.66 -3.00
C LEU A 105 -7.54 -17.10 -4.38
N THR A 106 -6.61 -16.35 -4.97
CA THR A 106 -5.99 -16.66 -6.26
C THR A 106 -5.00 -17.84 -6.19
N TRP A 107 -4.76 -18.43 -5.02
CA TRP A 107 -3.77 -19.50 -4.84
C TRP A 107 -4.05 -20.76 -5.68
N ASN A 108 -5.33 -21.10 -5.89
CA ASN A 108 -5.73 -22.26 -6.70
C ASN A 108 -5.93 -21.93 -8.18
N LEU A 109 -5.73 -20.67 -8.60
CA LEU A 109 -5.80 -20.31 -10.02
C LEU A 109 -4.52 -20.77 -10.74
N GLU A 110 -4.70 -21.59 -11.78
CA GLU A 110 -3.61 -22.13 -12.61
C GLU A 110 -3.46 -21.37 -13.94
N ARG A 111 -4.51 -20.69 -14.40
CA ARG A 111 -4.46 -19.81 -15.58
C ARG A 111 -4.26 -18.36 -15.14
N ARG A 112 -3.42 -17.64 -15.88
CA ARG A 112 -3.21 -16.18 -15.76
C ARG A 112 -2.70 -15.71 -14.38
N VAL A 113 -1.77 -16.46 -13.79
CA VAL A 113 -1.15 -16.15 -12.47
C VAL A 113 -0.45 -14.77 -12.39
N LYS A 114 -0.27 -14.09 -13.52
CA LYS A 114 0.34 -12.75 -13.61
C LYS A 114 -0.65 -11.62 -13.93
N GLU A 115 -1.88 -11.94 -14.29
CA GLU A 115 -2.95 -10.97 -14.58
C GLU A 115 -3.85 -10.82 -13.37
#